data_AF-A0A951C1R9-F1
#
_entry.id   AF-A0A951C1R9-F1
#
_cell.length_a   1.000
_cell.length_b   1.000
_cell.length_c   1.000
_cell.angle_alpha   90.00
_cell.angle_beta   90.00
_cell.angle_gamma   90.00
#
_symmetry.space_group_name_H-M   'P 1'
#
loop_
_entity.id
_entity.type
_entity.pdbx_description
1 polymer ?
#
loop_
_entity_poly.entity_id
_entity_poly.type
_entity_poly.pdbx_seq_one_letter_code
_entity_poly.pdbx_strand_id
1 'polypeptide(L)'
;ERTLFRAAFNPDPKFVKWFNPDIKRGEQRDFAVMVGEGGGVFALDRNNGQFLWATPFPFDTPEFLISKIDGKTGKVYLNEDLIFKEPKQEHLICFFNTRSYWPTAYSPQTNSLYVPYTDTCLDNVEGGKRANAMRPEADPNNLSGVAKINMSTGEIQHWSTGRAPSNGAVVATAGGLVFNGDLNRRFRAFDAESGKVLWQTVLGGSISVSTITYAVNGKQFVAVMTGDGLLTQGLVKQVAPEVKPVAGHNAIYVFALPGK
;
A
#
# COMPACT_ATOMS: atom_id res chain seq x y z
N GLU A 1 1.46 6.59 -8.93
CA GLU A 1 1.73 5.60 -10.01
C GLU A 1 0.45 4.84 -10.40
N ARG A 2 0.38 4.34 -11.64
CA ARG A 2 -0.68 3.46 -12.17
C ARG A 2 -0.04 2.15 -12.63
N THR A 3 -0.57 1.02 -12.21
CA THR A 3 -0.06 -0.30 -12.58
C THR A 3 -0.95 -0.89 -13.66
N LEU A 4 -0.34 -1.30 -14.77
CA LEU A 4 -1.05 -1.77 -15.96
C LEU A 4 -0.81 -3.27 -16.15
N PHE A 5 -1.87 -4.03 -16.32
CA PHE A 5 -1.79 -5.48 -16.55
C PHE A 5 -3.09 -5.99 -17.19
N ARG A 6 -3.10 -7.26 -17.58
CA ARG A 6 -4.30 -7.93 -18.10
C ARG A 6 -4.72 -9.02 -17.11
N ALA A 7 -5.99 -9.04 -16.74
CA ALA A 7 -6.54 -10.01 -15.80
C ALA A 7 -8.01 -10.29 -16.10
N ALA A 8 -8.57 -11.34 -15.48
CA ALA A 8 -10.00 -11.59 -15.53
C ALA A 8 -10.74 -10.59 -14.61
N PHE A 9 -11.86 -10.02 -15.08
CA PHE A 9 -12.78 -9.28 -14.25
C PHE A 9 -13.66 -10.24 -13.44
N ASN A 10 -13.38 -10.41 -12.15
CA ASN A 10 -14.19 -11.29 -11.30
C ASN A 10 -14.29 -10.80 -9.83
N PRO A 11 -14.67 -9.53 -9.58
CA PRO A 11 -14.59 -8.92 -8.24
C PRO A 11 -15.52 -9.60 -7.23
N ASP A 12 -15.01 -10.27 -6.21
CA ASP A 12 -15.87 -10.95 -5.23
C ASP A 12 -16.58 -9.89 -4.36
N PRO A 13 -17.93 -9.87 -4.27
CA PRO A 13 -18.66 -8.94 -3.40
C PRO A 13 -18.27 -9.04 -1.91
N LYS A 14 -17.64 -10.14 -1.49
CA LYS A 14 -17.06 -10.28 -0.14
C LYS A 14 -15.89 -9.32 0.09
N PHE A 15 -15.11 -9.02 -0.95
CA PHE A 15 -13.86 -8.26 -0.85
C PHE A 15 -13.92 -6.89 -1.55
N VAL A 16 -14.82 -6.74 -2.52
CA VAL A 16 -14.96 -5.53 -3.34
C VAL A 16 -16.27 -4.83 -3.04
N LYS A 17 -16.17 -3.59 -2.55
CA LYS A 17 -17.33 -2.77 -2.18
C LYS A 17 -18.11 -2.24 -3.36
N TRP A 18 -17.43 -1.84 -4.44
CA TRP A 18 -18.06 -1.27 -5.64
C TRP A 18 -17.50 -1.91 -6.90
N PHE A 19 -18.36 -2.43 -7.77
CA PHE A 19 -17.95 -2.99 -9.05
C PHE A 19 -19.01 -2.78 -10.12
N ASN A 20 -18.59 -2.83 -11.38
CA ASN A 20 -19.47 -2.64 -12.51
C ASN A 20 -20.34 -3.89 -12.76
N PRO A 21 -21.67 -3.80 -12.61
CA PRO A 21 -22.55 -4.95 -12.77
C PRO A 21 -22.77 -5.34 -14.23
N ASP A 22 -22.47 -4.45 -15.18
CA ASP A 22 -22.75 -4.65 -16.60
C ASP A 22 -21.60 -5.41 -17.32
N ILE A 23 -20.46 -5.62 -16.63
CA ILE A 23 -19.32 -6.37 -17.18
C ILE A 23 -19.47 -7.85 -16.83
N LYS A 24 -19.29 -8.73 -17.82
CA LYS A 24 -19.39 -10.17 -17.64
C LYS A 24 -18.24 -10.67 -16.74
N ARG A 25 -18.59 -11.45 -15.72
CA ARG A 25 -17.62 -12.15 -14.86
C ARG A 25 -16.73 -13.09 -15.69
N GLY A 26 -15.43 -13.10 -15.38
CA GLY A 26 -14.41 -13.89 -16.08
C GLY A 26 -13.90 -13.26 -17.38
N GLU A 27 -14.47 -12.16 -17.84
CA GLU A 27 -14.01 -11.45 -19.03
C GLU A 27 -12.59 -10.89 -18.83
N GLN A 28 -11.72 -11.07 -19.82
CA GLN A 28 -10.35 -10.52 -19.78
C GLN A 28 -10.38 -9.02 -20.05
N ARG A 29 -9.84 -8.22 -19.14
CA ARG A 29 -9.77 -6.76 -19.23
C ARG A 29 -8.34 -6.28 -19.12
N ASP A 30 -8.07 -5.14 -19.75
CA ASP A 30 -6.80 -4.45 -19.60
C ASP A 30 -6.93 -3.42 -18.47
N PHE A 31 -6.41 -3.77 -17.31
CA PHE A 31 -6.51 -2.97 -16.10
C PHE A 31 -5.53 -1.81 -16.09
N ALA A 32 -5.99 -0.67 -15.60
CA ALA A 32 -5.18 0.37 -14.98
C ALA A 32 -5.60 0.50 -13.51
N VAL A 33 -4.71 0.13 -12.59
CA VAL A 33 -4.98 0.16 -11.15
C VAL A 33 -4.19 1.27 -10.47
N MET A 34 -4.84 1.94 -9.52
CA MET A 34 -4.23 2.92 -8.63
C MET A 34 -4.68 2.65 -7.20
N VAL A 35 -3.75 2.83 -6.25
CA VAL A 35 -4.09 2.99 -4.83
C VAL A 35 -4.03 4.47 -4.47
N GLY A 36 -5.11 5.01 -3.92
CA GLY A 36 -5.21 6.43 -3.55
C GLY A 36 -4.37 6.77 -2.32
N GLU A 37 -3.91 8.02 -2.23
CA GLU A 37 -3.22 8.52 -1.04
C GLU A 37 -4.14 8.55 0.19
N GLY A 38 -5.38 8.98 -0.01
CA GLY A 38 -6.46 8.89 0.97
C GLY A 38 -7.06 7.48 1.10
N GLY A 39 -6.32 6.44 0.70
CA GLY A 39 -6.79 5.06 0.67
C GLY A 39 -7.60 4.70 -0.57
N GLY A 40 -8.05 3.45 -0.59
CA GLY A 40 -8.82 2.86 -1.69
C GLY A 40 -7.97 2.30 -2.83
N VAL A 41 -8.42 1.18 -3.40
CA VAL A 41 -7.94 0.64 -4.67
C VAL A 41 -8.98 0.96 -5.73
N PHE A 42 -8.54 1.46 -6.88
CA PHE A 42 -9.39 1.84 -8.01
C PHE A 42 -8.88 1.16 -9.27
N ALA A 43 -9.75 0.40 -9.92
CA ALA A 43 -9.48 -0.33 -11.16
C ALA A 43 -10.36 0.22 -12.30
N LEU A 44 -9.70 0.65 -13.36
CA LEU A 44 -10.33 1.10 -14.61
C LEU A 44 -9.84 0.24 -15.77
N ASP A 45 -10.61 0.18 -16.85
CA ASP A 45 -10.10 -0.31 -18.13
C ASP A 45 -9.20 0.76 -18.76
N ARG A 46 -7.96 0.40 -19.06
CA ARG A 46 -6.97 1.36 -19.56
C ARG A 46 -7.26 1.87 -20.97
N ASN A 47 -8.09 1.16 -21.75
CA ASN A 47 -8.33 1.48 -23.15
C ASN A 47 -9.43 2.53 -23.31
N ASN A 48 -10.42 2.55 -22.42
CA ASN A 48 -11.58 3.43 -22.53
C ASN A 48 -11.99 4.13 -21.23
N GLY A 49 -11.28 3.87 -20.11
CA GLY A 49 -11.58 4.46 -18.81
C GLY A 49 -12.82 3.89 -18.12
N GLN A 50 -13.43 2.82 -18.64
CA GLN A 50 -14.60 2.19 -18.03
C GLN A 50 -14.26 1.76 -16.59
N PHE A 51 -15.12 2.14 -15.64
CA PHE A 51 -14.99 1.69 -14.26
C PHE A 51 -15.14 0.16 -14.19
N LEU A 52 -14.17 -0.50 -13.56
CA LEU A 52 -14.19 -1.94 -13.32
C LEU A 52 -14.64 -2.18 -11.88
N TRP A 53 -13.80 -1.83 -10.91
CA TRP A 53 -14.10 -1.99 -9.50
C TRP A 53 -13.27 -1.06 -8.61
N ALA A 54 -13.73 -0.85 -7.39
CA ALA A 54 -13.00 -0.16 -6.34
C ALA A 54 -13.41 -0.68 -4.97
N THR A 55 -12.50 -0.57 -4.01
CA THR A 55 -12.76 -0.94 -2.61
C THR A 55 -11.88 -0.09 -1.69
N PRO A 56 -12.34 0.25 -0.47
CA PRO A 56 -11.50 0.91 0.53
C PRO A 56 -10.20 0.15 0.81
N PHE A 57 -9.13 0.86 1.13
CA PHE A 57 -7.82 0.28 1.42
C PHE A 57 -7.07 1.17 2.41
N PRO A 58 -6.41 0.60 3.45
CA PRO A 58 -6.18 -0.83 3.68
C PRO A 58 -7.38 -1.57 4.29
N PHE A 59 -8.33 -0.84 4.89
CA PHE A 59 -9.51 -1.42 5.54
C PHE A 59 -10.77 -0.68 5.09
N ASP A 60 -11.94 -1.33 5.21
CA ASP A 60 -13.22 -0.67 5.07
C ASP A 60 -13.68 -0.17 6.45
N THR A 61 -13.86 1.15 6.58
CA THR A 61 -14.12 1.82 7.86
C THR A 61 -15.11 2.98 7.64
N PRO A 62 -15.96 3.32 8.62
CA PRO A 62 -16.91 4.43 8.51
C PRO A 62 -16.25 5.79 8.21
N GLU A 63 -15.01 5.99 8.67
CA GLU A 63 -14.22 7.20 8.51
C GLU A 63 -13.55 7.30 7.13
N PHE A 64 -13.86 6.40 6.19
CA PHE A 64 -13.36 6.50 4.82
C PHE A 64 -14.07 7.60 4.02
N LEU A 65 -13.29 8.33 3.21
CA LEU A 65 -13.70 9.53 2.47
C LEU A 65 -14.81 9.31 1.42
N ILE A 66 -15.00 8.07 0.97
CA ILE A 66 -15.95 7.73 -0.09
C ILE A 66 -17.07 6.88 0.49
N SER A 67 -18.29 7.39 0.44
CA SER A 67 -19.48 6.68 0.89
C SER A 67 -20.00 5.71 -0.17
N LYS A 68 -19.90 6.08 -1.46
CA LYS A 68 -20.44 5.30 -2.57
C LYS A 68 -19.68 5.56 -3.87
N ILE A 69 -19.57 4.52 -4.69
CA ILE A 69 -19.25 4.62 -6.11
C ILE A 69 -20.37 3.95 -6.90
N ASP A 70 -20.92 4.65 -7.88
CA ASP A 70 -21.86 4.06 -8.83
C ASP A 70 -21.13 3.05 -9.72
N GLY A 71 -21.48 1.78 -9.61
CA GLY A 71 -20.78 0.71 -10.32
C GLY A 71 -20.85 0.83 -11.84
N LYS A 72 -21.92 1.38 -12.41
CA LYS A 72 -22.06 1.46 -13.88
C LYS A 72 -21.20 2.58 -14.47
N THR A 73 -21.18 3.72 -13.79
CA THR A 73 -20.59 4.96 -14.30
C THR A 73 -19.23 5.29 -13.69
N GLY A 74 -18.88 4.71 -12.55
CA GLY A 74 -17.73 5.09 -11.75
C GLY A 74 -17.89 6.41 -10.99
N LYS A 75 -19.11 7.00 -10.97
CA LYS A 75 -19.35 8.27 -10.26
C LYS A 75 -19.14 8.08 -8.76
N VAL A 76 -18.23 8.88 -8.20
CA VAL A 76 -17.87 8.87 -6.78
C VAL A 76 -18.75 9.83 -6.00
N TYR A 77 -19.19 9.41 -4.82
CA TYR A 77 -19.91 10.22 -3.84
C TYR A 77 -19.09 10.30 -2.56
N LEU A 78 -18.88 11.52 -2.07
CA LEU A 78 -18.13 11.77 -0.86
C LEU A 78 -18.90 11.28 0.37
N ASN A 79 -18.17 11.03 1.44
CA ASN A 79 -18.75 10.83 2.75
C ASN A 79 -19.11 12.19 3.37
N GLU A 80 -20.40 12.55 3.28
CA GLU A 80 -20.94 13.83 3.75
C GLU A 80 -20.84 14.03 5.27
N ASP A 81 -20.63 12.95 6.04
CA ASP A 81 -20.43 12.99 7.48
C ASP A 81 -19.02 13.45 7.88
N LEU A 82 -18.08 13.43 6.92
CA LEU A 82 -16.68 13.83 7.12
C LEU A 82 -16.36 15.20 6.50
N ILE A 83 -17.36 15.87 5.90
CA ILE A 83 -17.20 17.20 5.34
C ILE A 83 -17.40 18.22 6.45
N PHE A 84 -16.35 19.01 6.71
CA PHE A 84 -16.42 20.18 7.58
C PHE A 84 -17.43 21.19 7.03
N LYS A 85 -18.42 21.53 7.84
CA LYS A 85 -19.51 22.46 7.54
C LYS A 85 -19.41 23.74 8.36
N GLU A 86 -18.69 23.72 9.47
CA GLU A 86 -18.54 24.85 10.39
C GLU A 86 -17.13 24.92 10.99
N PRO A 87 -16.58 26.14 11.18
CA PRO A 87 -15.24 26.31 11.75
C PRO A 87 -15.06 25.58 13.08
N LYS A 88 -13.88 24.98 13.27
CA LYS A 88 -13.47 24.21 14.45
C LYS A 88 -14.19 22.85 14.63
N GLN A 89 -14.93 22.37 13.63
CA GLN A 89 -15.36 20.97 13.64
C GLN A 89 -14.16 20.03 13.62
N GLU A 90 -14.32 18.88 14.27
CA GLU A 90 -13.32 17.83 14.36
C GLU A 90 -13.85 16.56 13.69
N HIS A 91 -13.10 16.01 12.75
CA HIS A 91 -13.40 14.74 12.11
C HIS A 91 -12.17 13.86 12.11
N LEU A 92 -12.34 12.62 12.56
CA LEU A 92 -11.39 11.56 12.28
C LEU A 92 -11.64 11.08 10.86
N ILE A 93 -10.64 11.26 9.99
CA ILE A 93 -10.71 10.84 8.59
C ILE A 93 -9.67 9.76 8.40
N CYS A 94 -10.10 8.56 8.04
CA CYS A 94 -9.18 7.46 7.90
C CYS A 94 -8.53 7.40 6.54
N PHE A 95 -7.25 7.03 6.61
CA PHE A 95 -6.31 6.91 5.52
C PHE A 95 -5.87 8.26 4.98
N PHE A 96 -4.57 8.49 5.13
CA PHE A 96 -3.84 9.59 4.54
C PHE A 96 -2.40 9.15 4.49
N ASN A 97 -1.76 9.29 3.33
CA ASN A 97 -0.47 8.65 3.11
C ASN A 97 -0.49 7.15 3.44
N THR A 98 -1.63 6.46 3.25
CA THR A 98 -1.68 4.99 3.31
C THR A 98 -0.80 4.40 2.21
N ARG A 99 -0.84 5.02 1.04
CA ARG A 99 0.12 4.83 -0.05
C ARG A 99 0.38 6.19 -0.69
N SER A 100 1.62 6.68 -0.65
CA SER A 100 2.02 7.96 -1.23
C SER A 100 2.84 7.73 -2.51
N TYR A 101 4.05 8.27 -2.56
CA TYR A 101 5.03 8.05 -3.63
C TYR A 101 5.73 6.68 -3.59
N TRP A 102 5.40 5.81 -2.62
CA TRP A 102 6.05 4.50 -2.48
C TRP A 102 5.61 3.55 -3.60
N PRO A 103 6.57 3.01 -4.37
CA PRO A 103 6.26 2.11 -5.47
C PRO A 103 5.63 0.80 -4.99
N THR A 104 4.62 0.38 -5.73
CA THR A 104 3.97 -0.93 -5.61
C THR A 104 4.57 -1.93 -6.59
N ALA A 105 4.32 -3.23 -6.41
CA ALA A 105 4.72 -4.24 -7.39
C ALA A 105 3.55 -5.12 -7.81
N TYR A 106 3.46 -5.48 -9.08
CA TYR A 106 2.52 -6.48 -9.56
C TYR A 106 3.27 -7.76 -9.95
N SER A 107 2.73 -8.92 -9.60
CA SER A 107 3.20 -10.21 -10.11
C SER A 107 2.14 -10.87 -10.98
N PRO A 108 2.43 -11.17 -12.26
CA PRO A 108 1.52 -11.93 -13.10
C PRO A 108 1.38 -13.40 -12.66
N GLN A 109 2.36 -13.95 -11.92
CA GLN A 109 2.31 -15.34 -11.44
C GLN A 109 1.22 -15.54 -10.37
N THR A 110 1.05 -14.56 -9.49
CA THR A 110 0.04 -14.57 -8.42
C THR A 110 -1.18 -13.71 -8.74
N ASN A 111 -1.18 -13.06 -9.91
CA ASN A 111 -2.16 -12.03 -10.31
C ASN A 111 -2.44 -11.02 -9.18
N SER A 112 -1.40 -10.60 -8.48
CA SER A 112 -1.54 -9.80 -7.27
C SER A 112 -0.71 -8.53 -7.31
N LEU A 113 -1.29 -7.45 -6.78
CA LEU A 113 -0.60 -6.20 -6.48
C LEU A 113 -0.13 -6.23 -5.02
N TYR A 114 1.12 -5.84 -4.79
CA TYR A 114 1.75 -5.75 -3.49
C TYR A 114 1.85 -4.28 -3.05
N VAL A 115 1.06 -4.03 -2.02
CA VAL A 115 0.62 -2.81 -1.31
C VAL A 115 1.37 -2.37 -0.05
N PRO A 116 2.45 -1.56 -0.01
CA PRO A 116 2.92 -1.10 1.30
C PRO A 116 1.82 -0.23 1.94
N TYR A 117 1.49 -0.48 3.21
CA TYR A 117 0.42 0.25 3.89
C TYR A 117 0.77 0.54 5.35
N THR A 118 0.09 1.56 5.86
CA THR A 118 0.05 1.94 7.27
C THR A 118 -1.39 2.22 7.67
N ASP A 119 -1.85 1.58 8.75
CA ASP A 119 -3.20 1.65 9.30
C ASP A 119 -3.36 2.88 10.20
N THR A 120 -3.56 4.03 9.57
CA THR A 120 -3.61 5.32 10.25
C THR A 120 -4.72 6.19 9.68
N CYS A 121 -5.16 7.12 10.50
CA CYS A 121 -6.14 8.15 10.19
C CYS A 121 -5.53 9.52 10.49
N LEU A 122 -6.23 10.57 10.08
CA LEU A 122 -5.94 11.93 10.48
C LEU A 122 -7.02 12.41 11.41
N ASP A 123 -6.60 12.85 12.59
CA ASP A 123 -7.39 13.72 13.42
C ASP A 123 -7.30 15.13 12.81
N ASN A 124 -8.42 15.61 12.27
CA ASN A 124 -8.49 16.85 11.52
C ASN A 124 -9.46 17.82 12.19
N VAL A 125 -8.95 19.01 12.49
CA VAL A 125 -9.73 20.16 12.96
C VAL A 125 -9.79 21.21 11.85
N GLU A 126 -10.97 21.71 11.51
CA GLU A 126 -11.10 22.79 10.51
C GLU A 126 -10.35 24.05 10.96
N GLY A 127 -9.38 24.49 10.16
CA GLY A 127 -8.51 25.63 10.50
C GLY A 127 -7.50 25.37 11.61
N GLY A 128 -7.40 24.12 12.11
CA GLY A 128 -6.52 23.69 13.19
C GLY A 128 -5.33 22.85 12.74
N LYS A 129 -4.63 22.26 13.70
CA LYS A 129 -3.51 21.34 13.44
C LYS A 129 -4.04 19.98 12.99
N ARG A 130 -3.44 19.43 11.93
CA ARG A 130 -3.64 18.03 11.53
C ARG A 130 -2.66 17.14 12.26
N ALA A 131 -3.13 16.03 12.83
CA ALA A 131 -2.28 15.04 13.49
C ALA A 131 -2.61 13.64 12.97
N ASN A 132 -1.60 12.79 12.80
CA ASN A 132 -1.84 11.38 12.54
C ASN A 132 -2.37 10.72 13.82
N ALA A 133 -3.38 9.90 13.66
CA ALA A 133 -4.00 9.07 14.69
C ALA A 133 -4.02 7.62 14.22
N MET A 134 -4.10 6.67 15.16
CA MET A 134 -4.41 5.29 14.81
C MET A 134 -5.89 5.18 14.44
N ARG A 135 -6.24 4.28 13.52
CA ARG A 135 -7.65 3.92 13.29
C ARG A 135 -8.22 3.32 14.58
N PRO A 136 -9.49 3.60 14.95
CA PRO A 136 -10.05 3.14 16.22
C PRO A 136 -9.94 1.62 16.45
N GLU A 137 -10.06 0.83 15.37
CA GLU A 137 -9.95 -0.64 15.41
C GLU A 137 -8.58 -1.16 14.97
N ALA A 138 -7.57 -0.29 14.84
CA ALA A 138 -6.22 -0.73 14.50
C ALA A 138 -5.65 -1.59 15.63
N ASP A 139 -4.95 -2.66 15.28
CA ASP A 139 -4.11 -3.38 16.22
C ASP A 139 -2.83 -2.54 16.46
N PRO A 140 -2.61 -2.03 17.69
CA PRO A 140 -1.45 -1.17 17.97
C PRO A 140 -0.12 -1.90 17.77
N ASN A 141 -0.09 -3.24 17.74
CA ASN A 141 1.12 -4.01 17.47
C ASN A 141 1.34 -4.30 15.98
N ASN A 142 0.30 -4.17 15.15
CA ASN A 142 0.28 -4.52 13.74
C ASN A 142 -0.26 -3.37 12.89
N LEU A 143 0.42 -2.23 12.96
CA LEU A 143 0.00 -0.99 12.31
C LEU A 143 0.40 -0.88 10.84
N SER A 144 1.28 -1.74 10.34
CA SER A 144 1.82 -1.58 8.99
C SER A 144 2.28 -2.90 8.40
N GLY A 145 2.41 -2.90 7.07
CA GLY A 145 2.89 -4.07 6.36
C GLY A 145 2.77 -3.95 4.86
N VAL A 146 2.72 -5.11 4.21
CA VAL A 146 2.48 -5.23 2.77
C VAL A 146 1.17 -5.98 2.57
N ALA A 147 0.25 -5.40 1.80
CA ALA A 147 -0.97 -6.06 1.40
C ALA A 147 -0.78 -6.76 0.06
N LYS A 148 -1.18 -8.03 -0.05
CA LYS A 148 -1.35 -8.73 -1.32
C LYS A 148 -2.80 -8.59 -1.76
N ILE A 149 -3.03 -8.00 -2.92
CA ILE A 149 -4.37 -7.75 -3.44
C ILE A 149 -4.55 -8.54 -4.73
N ASN A 150 -5.47 -9.49 -4.78
CA ASN A 150 -5.79 -10.22 -6.00
C ASN A 150 -6.51 -9.28 -6.97
N MET A 151 -5.95 -9.07 -8.17
CA MET A 151 -6.48 -8.07 -9.10
C MET A 151 -7.75 -8.48 -9.83
N SER A 152 -8.10 -9.77 -9.79
CA SER A 152 -9.35 -10.28 -10.34
C SER A 152 -10.49 -10.22 -9.33
N THR A 153 -10.25 -10.66 -8.10
CA THR A 153 -11.30 -10.81 -7.07
C THR A 153 -11.36 -9.65 -6.09
N GLY A 154 -10.30 -8.85 -5.98
CA GLY A 154 -10.14 -7.80 -4.98
C GLY A 154 -9.89 -8.31 -3.57
N GLU A 155 -9.64 -9.61 -3.38
CA GLU A 155 -9.23 -10.16 -2.09
C GLU A 155 -7.95 -9.50 -1.60
N ILE A 156 -7.97 -9.00 -0.36
CA ILE A 156 -6.82 -8.37 0.30
C ILE A 156 -6.33 -9.29 1.42
N GLN A 157 -5.05 -9.63 1.38
CA GLN A 157 -4.35 -10.30 2.46
C GLN A 157 -3.31 -9.33 3.04
N HIS A 158 -3.43 -9.02 4.33
CA HIS A 158 -2.52 -8.11 5.02
C HIS A 158 -1.37 -8.88 5.67
N TRP A 159 -0.14 -8.61 5.24
CA TRP A 159 1.06 -9.18 5.84
C TRP A 159 1.68 -8.16 6.79
N SER A 160 1.34 -8.27 8.08
CA SER A 160 1.87 -7.36 9.10
C SER A 160 3.39 -7.44 9.20
N THR A 161 4.03 -6.28 9.25
CA THR A 161 5.46 -6.12 9.58
C THR A 161 5.67 -5.53 10.98
N GLY A 162 4.58 -5.39 11.75
CA GLY A 162 4.57 -4.85 13.10
C GLY A 162 4.30 -3.34 13.14
N ARG A 163 4.91 -2.67 14.12
CA ARG A 163 4.64 -1.26 14.46
C ARG A 163 5.29 -0.24 13.52
N ALA A 164 6.41 -0.59 12.89
CA ALA A 164 7.15 0.35 12.07
C ALA A 164 6.46 0.57 10.72
N PRO A 165 6.24 1.82 10.30
CA PRO A 165 5.67 2.12 8.98
C PRO A 165 6.45 1.46 7.82
N SER A 166 5.74 0.71 6.97
CA SER A 166 6.29 -0.17 5.92
C SER A 166 6.45 0.56 4.57
N ASN A 167 6.97 1.77 4.62
CA ASN A 167 6.98 2.71 3.50
C ASN A 167 8.06 2.44 2.44
N GLY A 168 8.83 1.35 2.52
CA GLY A 168 9.79 1.00 1.47
C GLY A 168 9.11 0.67 0.14
N ALA A 169 9.83 0.89 -0.96
CA ALA A 169 9.38 0.41 -2.26
C ALA A 169 9.26 -1.12 -2.27
N VAL A 170 8.21 -1.63 -2.90
CA VAL A 170 7.98 -3.07 -3.05
C VAL A 170 8.54 -3.56 -4.39
N VAL A 171 9.21 -4.71 -4.39
CA VAL A 171 9.66 -5.40 -5.61
C VAL A 171 9.20 -6.84 -5.58
N ALA A 172 8.48 -7.28 -6.61
CA ALA A 172 8.14 -8.69 -6.82
C ALA A 172 9.08 -9.29 -7.87
N THR A 173 9.44 -10.56 -7.70
CA THR A 173 10.34 -11.29 -8.62
C THR A 173 9.70 -12.60 -9.07
N ALA A 174 10.11 -13.09 -10.25
CA ALA A 174 9.62 -14.37 -10.80
C ALA A 174 10.02 -15.61 -9.98
N GLY A 175 10.93 -15.45 -9.00
CA GLY A 175 11.31 -16.50 -8.05
C GLY A 175 10.34 -16.66 -6.88
N GLY A 176 9.17 -16.02 -6.91
CA GLY A 176 8.19 -16.09 -5.83
C GLY A 176 8.56 -15.28 -4.59
N LEU A 177 9.38 -14.23 -4.76
CA LEU A 177 9.80 -13.35 -3.66
C LEU A 177 9.25 -11.93 -3.83
N VAL A 178 8.84 -11.34 -2.71
CA VAL A 178 8.51 -9.91 -2.58
C VAL A 178 9.51 -9.27 -1.61
N PHE A 179 10.12 -8.15 -1.99
CA PHE A 179 11.03 -7.38 -1.13
C PHE A 179 10.37 -6.08 -0.70
N ASN A 180 10.50 -5.72 0.58
CA ASN A 180 10.07 -4.44 1.14
C ASN A 180 10.91 -4.11 2.37
N GLY A 181 11.01 -2.81 2.69
CA GLY A 181 11.64 -2.32 3.91
C GLY A 181 10.74 -1.39 4.70
N ASP A 182 11.06 -1.23 5.99
CA ASP A 182 10.36 -0.32 6.88
C ASP A 182 11.24 0.84 7.38
N LEU A 183 10.58 1.81 8.02
CA LEU A 183 11.25 2.95 8.63
C LEU A 183 12.02 2.57 9.91
N ASN A 184 11.93 1.33 10.39
CA ASN A 184 12.78 0.80 11.46
C ASN A 184 13.93 -0.07 10.91
N ARG A 185 14.33 0.20 9.67
CA ARG A 185 15.54 -0.32 9.02
C ARG A 185 15.51 -1.81 8.72
N ARG A 186 14.36 -2.48 8.86
CA ARG A 186 14.25 -3.91 8.56
C ARG A 186 13.94 -4.07 7.09
N PHE A 187 14.88 -4.68 6.36
CA PHE A 187 14.69 -5.10 4.97
C PHE A 187 14.32 -6.58 4.95
N ARG A 188 13.24 -6.94 4.25
CA ARG A 188 12.66 -8.28 4.27
C ARG A 188 12.46 -8.83 2.86
N ALA A 189 12.57 -10.14 2.75
CA ALA A 189 12.06 -10.92 1.63
C ALA A 189 10.91 -11.81 2.12
N PHE A 190 9.76 -11.68 1.50
CA PHE A 190 8.54 -12.43 1.76
C PHE A 190 8.33 -13.48 0.68
N ASP A 191 7.79 -14.63 1.06
CA ASP A 191 7.13 -15.54 0.13
C ASP A 191 5.94 -14.83 -0.53
N ALA A 192 5.91 -14.81 -1.86
CA ALA A 192 4.95 -14.02 -2.63
C ALA A 192 3.50 -14.51 -2.51
N GLU A 193 3.30 -15.77 -2.10
CA GLU A 193 1.98 -16.35 -1.96
C GLU A 193 1.42 -16.15 -0.56
N SER A 194 2.19 -16.54 0.46
CA SER A 194 1.76 -16.61 1.86
C SER A 194 2.10 -15.37 2.69
N GLY A 195 3.02 -14.52 2.24
CA GLY A 195 3.52 -13.40 3.04
C GLY A 195 4.46 -13.79 4.17
N LYS A 196 4.90 -15.05 4.23
CA LYS A 196 5.88 -15.50 5.22
C LYS A 196 7.22 -14.79 4.99
N VAL A 197 7.79 -14.21 6.04
CA VAL A 197 9.16 -13.67 5.99
C VAL A 197 10.15 -14.84 5.86
N LEU A 198 10.87 -14.89 4.74
CA LEU A 198 11.88 -15.92 4.46
C LEU A 198 13.29 -15.45 4.81
N TRP A 199 13.52 -14.15 4.70
CA TRP A 199 14.79 -13.52 5.05
C TRP A 199 14.57 -12.10 5.55
N GLN A 200 15.40 -11.67 6.50
CA GLN A 200 15.38 -10.33 7.04
C GLN A 200 16.78 -9.90 7.48
N THR A 201 17.09 -8.62 7.28
CA THR A 201 18.26 -7.98 7.90
C THR A 201 17.90 -6.59 8.43
N VAL A 202 18.74 -6.07 9.33
CA VAL A 202 18.66 -4.69 9.83
C VAL A 202 19.75 -3.88 9.14
N LEU A 203 19.35 -2.81 8.46
CA LEU A 203 20.27 -1.88 7.80
C LEU A 203 20.66 -0.73 8.72
N GLY A 204 21.61 0.08 8.27
CA GLY A 204 22.08 1.24 9.04
C GLY A 204 21.06 2.37 9.14
N GLY A 205 20.18 2.53 8.15
CA GLY A 205 19.19 3.63 8.07
C GLY A 205 17.80 3.17 7.60
N SER A 206 16.83 4.08 7.69
CA SER A 206 15.43 3.85 7.32
C SER A 206 15.26 3.54 5.83
N ILE A 207 14.31 2.68 5.48
CA ILE A 207 14.03 2.30 4.08
C ILE A 207 12.70 2.93 3.69
N SER A 208 12.76 4.02 2.94
CA SER A 208 11.58 4.86 2.66
C SER A 208 11.27 5.01 1.18
N VAL A 209 12.25 4.80 0.29
CA VAL A 209 12.06 4.68 -1.17
C VAL A 209 13.18 3.81 -1.73
N SER A 210 12.92 3.20 -2.88
CA SER A 210 13.91 2.53 -3.74
C SER A 210 14.40 1.17 -3.29
N THR A 211 13.80 0.15 -3.89
CA THR A 211 14.29 -1.22 -3.96
C THR A 211 14.27 -1.58 -5.44
N ILE A 212 15.35 -2.15 -5.96
CA ILE A 212 15.40 -2.69 -7.32
C ILE A 212 16.10 -4.04 -7.33
N THR A 213 15.91 -4.80 -8.41
CA THR A 213 16.73 -5.97 -8.71
C THR A 213 17.28 -5.86 -10.12
N TYR A 214 18.49 -6.36 -10.34
CA TYR A 214 19.19 -6.37 -11.62
C TYR A 214 20.14 -7.56 -11.69
N ALA A 215 20.73 -7.81 -12.85
CA ALA A 215 21.73 -8.86 -13.01
C ALA A 215 23.00 -8.33 -13.69
N VAL A 216 24.15 -8.88 -13.29
CA VAL A 216 25.46 -8.62 -13.90
C VAL A 216 26.14 -9.96 -14.10
N ASN A 217 26.56 -10.27 -15.33
CA ASN A 217 27.23 -11.53 -15.69
C ASN A 217 26.49 -12.78 -15.19
N GLY A 218 25.16 -12.79 -15.34
CA GLY A 218 24.30 -13.91 -14.91
C GLY A 218 24.05 -14.02 -13.40
N LYS A 219 24.63 -13.14 -12.57
CA LYS A 219 24.36 -13.06 -11.14
C LYS A 219 23.32 -11.99 -10.83
N GLN A 220 22.26 -12.35 -10.10
CA GLN A 220 21.22 -11.42 -9.65
C GLN A 220 21.65 -10.67 -8.39
N PHE A 221 21.30 -9.39 -8.33
CA PHE A 221 21.52 -8.49 -7.22
C PHE A 221 20.20 -7.81 -6.82
N VAL A 222 20.06 -7.47 -5.54
CA VAL A 222 18.98 -6.64 -4.99
C VAL A 222 19.63 -5.42 -4.35
N ALA A 223 19.27 -4.24 -4.81
CA ALA A 223 19.76 -2.99 -4.24
C ALA A 223 18.64 -2.24 -3.53
N VAL A 224 18.95 -1.70 -2.34
CA VAL A 224 18.04 -0.91 -1.53
C VAL A 224 18.78 0.30 -0.98
N MET A 225 18.13 1.45 -0.99
CA MET A 225 18.67 2.69 -0.45
C MET A 225 18.14 2.95 0.95
N THR A 226 19.00 3.44 1.83
CA THR A 226 18.60 3.95 3.15
C THR A 226 18.77 5.45 3.22
N GLY A 227 17.88 6.09 3.99
CA GLY A 227 17.89 7.53 4.24
C GLY A 227 16.62 7.99 4.96
N ASP A 228 16.74 9.11 5.65
CA ASP A 228 15.73 9.69 6.53
C ASP A 228 15.24 11.08 6.08
N GLY A 229 15.63 11.54 4.88
CA GLY A 229 15.27 12.85 4.35
C GLY A 229 13.81 13.04 3.91
N LEU A 230 12.95 12.04 4.08
CA LEU A 230 11.55 12.11 3.63
C LEU A 230 10.61 12.52 4.76
N LEU A 231 9.55 13.27 4.39
CA LEU A 231 8.51 13.75 5.33
C LEU A 231 7.89 12.63 6.17
N THR A 232 7.91 11.41 5.66
CA THR A 232 7.28 10.24 6.26
C THR A 232 8.01 9.74 7.51
N GLN A 233 9.22 10.23 7.79
CA GLN A 233 9.83 10.06 9.12
C GLN A 233 9.00 10.71 10.23
N GLY A 234 8.22 11.76 9.90
CA GLY A 234 7.29 12.38 10.84
C GLY A 234 6.18 11.44 11.29
N LEU A 235 5.77 10.49 10.44
CA LEU A 235 4.75 9.49 10.77
C LEU A 235 5.19 8.62 11.93
N VAL A 236 6.44 8.14 11.92
CA VAL A 236 7.02 7.32 12.99
C VAL A 236 6.86 8.00 14.35
N LYS A 237 7.17 9.29 14.45
CA LYS A 237 7.05 10.05 15.72
C LYS A 237 5.61 10.14 16.24
N GLN A 238 4.62 10.09 15.36
CA GLN A 238 3.22 10.28 15.72
C GLN A 238 2.50 8.97 16.03
N VAL A 239 2.82 7.89 15.30
CA VAL A 239 2.08 6.62 15.41
C VAL A 239 2.90 5.45 15.97
N ALA A 240 4.23 5.60 16.02
CA ALA A 240 5.15 4.61 16.58
C ALA A 240 6.32 5.31 17.33
N PRO A 241 6.05 6.18 18.33
CA PRO A 241 7.07 7.02 18.98
C PRO A 241 8.17 6.22 19.70
N GLU A 242 7.91 4.95 20.03
CA GLU A 242 8.91 4.02 20.56
C GLU A 242 9.95 3.58 19.52
N VAL A 243 9.64 3.68 18.23
CA VAL A 243 10.57 3.41 17.13
C VAL A 243 11.50 4.61 16.97
N LYS A 244 12.79 4.39 17.22
CA LYS A 244 13.85 5.40 17.11
C LYS A 244 14.76 5.07 15.93
N PRO A 245 14.38 5.47 14.70
CA PRO A 245 15.23 5.24 13.53
C PRO A 245 16.54 5.99 13.68
N VAL A 246 17.62 5.40 13.14
CA VAL A 246 18.93 6.05 13.10
C VAL A 246 18.89 7.16 12.06
N ALA A 247 19.19 8.37 12.51
CA ALA A 247 19.25 9.54 11.65
C ALA A 247 20.58 9.66 10.89
N GLY A 248 20.57 10.31 9.74
CA GLY A 248 21.77 10.66 8.97
C GLY A 248 22.50 9.49 8.30
N HIS A 249 21.90 8.29 8.26
CA HIS A 249 22.49 7.13 7.60
C HIS A 249 21.98 6.99 6.17
N ASN A 250 22.73 7.56 5.22
CA ASN A 250 22.48 7.42 3.78
C ASN A 250 23.42 6.40 3.16
N ALA A 251 22.89 5.31 2.61
CA ALA A 251 23.70 4.29 1.95
C ALA A 251 22.93 3.53 0.87
N ILE A 252 23.67 2.87 -0.01
CA ILE A 252 23.15 1.87 -0.94
C ILE A 252 23.65 0.50 -0.46
N TYR A 253 22.73 -0.39 -0.12
CA TYR A 253 23.03 -1.78 0.19
C TYR A 253 22.75 -2.63 -1.03
N VAL A 254 23.68 -3.53 -1.37
CA VAL A 254 23.54 -4.47 -2.49
C VAL A 254 23.69 -5.89 -1.95
N PHE A 255 22.68 -6.72 -2.17
CA PHE A 255 22.62 -8.11 -1.76
C PHE A 255 22.71 -9.02 -2.97
N ALA A 256 23.40 -10.14 -2.81
CA ALA A 256 23.34 -11.26 -3.73
C ALA A 256 23.61 -12.56 -2.97
N LEU A 257 23.21 -13.68 -3.54
CA LEU A 257 23.62 -14.98 -3.01
C LEU A 257 25.15 -15.11 -3.07
N PRO A 258 25.77 -15.86 -2.14
CA PRO A 258 27.17 -16.24 -2.24
C PRO A 258 27.49 -16.82 -3.62
N GLY A 259 28.72 -16.62 -4.10
CA GLY A 259 29.19 -17.38 -5.26
C GLY A 259 29.14 -18.88 -4.94
N LYS A 260 28.99 -19.70 -5.99
CA LYS A 260 29.47 -21.08 -5.88
C LYS A 260 30.98 -21.07 -5.75
#